data_AF-A0AAW7E9U2-F1
#
_entry.id   AF-A0AAW7E9U2-F1
#
_cell.length_a   1.000
_cell.length_b   1.000
_cell.length_c   1.000
_cell.angle_alpha   90.00
_cell.angle_beta   90.00
_cell.angle_gamma   90.00
#
_symmetry.space_group_name_H-M   'P 1'
#
loop_
_entity.id
_entity.type
_entity.pdbx_description
1 polymer ?
#
loop_
_entity_poly.entity_id
_entity_poly.type
_entity_poly.pdbx_seq_one_letter_code
_entity_poly.pdbx_strand_id
1 'polypeptide(L)'
;MATHYYKFIAIFILVLASLSTFVAFAHDNAFCVTGYGAEGVTYFNQLNGFTSDEPLLFVFAGIIGIFFAVFLGFTRTKIWFLLINVFLLLCLVIPMNMFSTAPFYQVIYDSIFLCNHYILLISVVMFYVYCGVVVLYLFKSKR
;
A
#
# COMPACT_ATOMS: atom_id res chain seq x y z
N MET A 1 6.00 -27.19 -10.52
CA MET A 1 4.96 -26.32 -11.11
C MET A 1 4.25 -25.45 -10.08
N ALA A 2 3.73 -26.00 -8.99
CA ALA A 2 2.94 -25.24 -8.00
C ALA A 2 3.66 -24.00 -7.41
N THR A 3 4.96 -24.07 -7.14
CA THR A 3 5.74 -22.94 -6.58
C THR A 3 5.82 -21.72 -7.49
N HIS A 4 5.96 -21.92 -8.81
CA HIS A 4 5.99 -20.82 -9.78
C HIS A 4 4.62 -20.10 -9.87
N TYR A 5 3.52 -20.83 -9.68
CA TYR A 5 2.17 -20.27 -9.67
C TYR A 5 1.95 -19.32 -8.49
N TYR A 6 2.32 -19.72 -7.26
CA TYR A 6 2.21 -18.82 -6.09
C TYR A 6 3.08 -17.56 -6.22
N LYS A 7 4.28 -17.69 -6.80
CA LYS A 7 5.15 -16.54 -7.07
C LYS A 7 4.47 -15.56 -8.03
N PHE A 8 3.92 -16.07 -9.13
CA PHE A 8 3.21 -15.23 -10.11
C PHE A 8 1.98 -14.57 -9.51
N ILE A 9 1.19 -15.29 -8.72
CA ILE A 9 0.04 -14.72 -8.01
C ILE A 9 0.48 -13.61 -7.06
N ALA A 10 1.52 -13.83 -6.25
CA ALA A 10 2.00 -12.80 -5.34
C ALA A 10 2.38 -11.52 -6.09
N ILE A 11 3.13 -11.64 -7.19
CA ILE A 11 3.52 -10.49 -8.01
C ILE A 11 2.28 -9.80 -8.61
N PHE A 12 1.33 -10.57 -9.14
CA PHE A 12 0.11 -10.03 -9.71
C PHE A 12 -0.73 -9.27 -8.69
N ILE A 13 -0.90 -9.81 -7.48
CA ILE A 13 -1.64 -9.15 -6.39
C ILE A 13 -0.89 -7.90 -5.93
N LEU A 14 0.44 -7.93 -5.86
CA LEU A 14 1.23 -6.73 -5.53
C LEU A 14 1.01 -5.62 -6.56
N VAL A 15 1.03 -5.94 -7.86
CA VAL A 15 0.74 -4.98 -8.92
C VAL A 15 -0.67 -4.41 -8.79
N LEU A 16 -1.67 -5.25 -8.53
CA LEU A 16 -3.05 -4.78 -8.29
C LEU A 16 -3.15 -3.88 -7.06
N ALA A 17 -2.54 -4.26 -5.95
CA ALA A 17 -2.49 -3.46 -4.73
C ALA A 17 -1.84 -2.10 -5.01
N SER A 18 -0.71 -2.07 -5.70
CA SER A 18 -0.04 -0.83 -6.08
C SER A 18 -0.87 0.03 -7.02
N LEU A 19 -1.47 -0.54 -8.07
CA LEU A 19 -2.34 0.22 -8.99
C LEU A 19 -3.54 0.82 -8.26
N SER A 20 -4.12 0.08 -7.30
CA SER A 20 -5.25 0.58 -6.53
C SER A 20 -4.92 1.78 -5.63
N THR A 21 -3.66 1.95 -5.18
CA THR A 21 -3.27 3.16 -4.44
C THR A 21 -3.21 4.40 -5.34
N PHE A 22 -2.81 4.26 -6.61
CA PHE A 22 -2.89 5.36 -7.58
C PHE A 22 -4.34 5.75 -7.86
N VAL A 23 -5.20 4.76 -8.08
CA VAL A 23 -6.63 5.02 -8.32
C VAL A 23 -7.28 5.63 -7.07
N ALA A 24 -6.89 5.19 -5.87
CA ALA A 24 -7.37 5.77 -4.63
C ALA A 24 -7.02 7.27 -4.51
N PHE A 25 -5.81 7.66 -4.93
CA PHE A 25 -5.41 9.07 -4.94
C PHE A 25 -6.09 9.90 -6.03
N ALA A 26 -6.37 9.31 -7.20
CA ALA A 26 -6.96 10.02 -8.33
C ALA A 26 -8.46 10.35 -8.18
N HIS A 27 -9.13 9.83 -7.15
CA HIS A 27 -10.51 10.21 -6.86
C HIS A 27 -10.54 11.59 -6.17
N ASP A 28 -11.32 12.54 -6.68
CA ASP A 28 -11.48 13.86 -6.06
C ASP A 28 -11.89 13.70 -4.58
N ASN A 29 -11.28 14.50 -3.68
CA ASN A 29 -11.44 14.38 -2.21
C ASN A 29 -10.94 13.04 -1.61
N ALA A 30 -9.90 12.43 -2.20
CA ALA A 30 -9.43 11.08 -1.92
C ALA A 30 -9.25 10.69 -0.44
N PHE A 31 -8.73 11.58 0.39
CA PHE A 31 -8.42 11.25 1.78
C PHE A 31 -9.00 12.29 2.71
N CYS A 32 -9.49 11.81 3.85
CA CYS A 32 -10.04 12.64 4.88
C CYS A 32 -9.49 12.25 6.25
N VAL A 33 -9.62 13.17 7.18
CA VAL A 33 -9.24 13.02 8.56
C VAL A 33 -10.25 13.75 9.44
N THR A 34 -10.39 13.32 10.68
CA THR A 34 -11.21 14.01 11.68
C THR A 34 -10.38 14.61 12.80
N GLY A 35 -10.81 15.77 13.29
CA GLY A 35 -10.15 16.45 14.41
C GLY A 35 -8.94 17.31 14.03
N TYR A 36 -8.73 17.58 12.74
CA TYR A 36 -7.65 18.44 12.25
C TYR A 36 -8.21 19.58 11.39
N GLY A 37 -7.82 20.82 11.72
CA GLY A 37 -8.18 22.04 10.99
C GLY A 37 -9.57 22.60 11.29
N ALA A 38 -10.59 21.76 11.49
CA ALA A 38 -11.95 22.15 11.88
C ALA A 38 -12.66 21.03 12.66
N GLU A 39 -13.76 21.37 13.36
CA GLU A 39 -14.64 20.36 13.95
C GLU A 39 -15.36 19.57 12.84
N GLY A 40 -15.21 18.24 12.84
CA GLY A 40 -15.84 17.34 11.88
C GLY A 40 -14.88 16.69 10.89
N VAL A 41 -15.43 16.24 9.75
CA VAL A 41 -14.67 15.61 8.66
C VAL A 41 -14.02 16.70 7.81
N THR A 42 -12.70 16.65 7.68
CA THR A 42 -11.93 17.53 6.81
C THR A 42 -11.19 16.72 5.76
N TYR A 43 -11.21 17.19 4.52
CA TYR A 43 -10.47 16.57 3.43
C TYR A 43 -9.07 17.17 3.32
N PHE A 44 -8.09 16.37 2.95
CA PHE A 44 -6.71 16.84 2.84
C PHE A 44 -6.53 17.98 1.84
N ASN A 45 -7.31 18.00 0.75
CA ASN A 45 -7.31 19.09 -0.23
C ASN A 45 -7.89 20.42 0.31
N GLN A 46 -8.54 20.42 1.47
CA GLN A 46 -9.06 21.61 2.15
C GLN A 46 -8.09 22.12 3.23
N LEU A 47 -7.07 21.34 3.60
CA LEU A 47 -6.04 21.74 4.55
C LEU A 47 -4.99 22.60 3.84
N ASN A 48 -4.60 23.72 4.46
CA ASN A 48 -3.61 24.63 3.91
C ASN A 48 -2.17 24.14 4.14
N GLY A 49 -1.31 24.34 3.15
CA GLY A 49 0.13 24.08 3.25
C GLY A 49 0.52 22.65 2.88
N PHE A 50 1.70 22.19 3.32
CA PHE A 50 2.28 20.88 2.97
C PHE A 50 1.42 19.68 3.36
N THR A 51 0.43 19.87 4.23
CA THR A 51 -0.50 18.82 4.65
C THR A 51 -1.39 18.36 3.50
N SER A 52 -1.74 19.24 2.53
CA SER A 52 -2.55 18.85 1.38
C SER A 52 -1.91 17.78 0.50
N ASP A 53 -0.59 17.68 0.57
CA ASP A 53 0.24 16.82 -0.27
C ASP A 53 0.54 15.46 0.40
N GLU A 54 0.21 15.28 1.68
CA GLU A 54 0.41 14.00 2.40
C GLU A 54 -0.23 12.79 1.71
N PRO A 55 -1.42 12.90 1.09
CA PRO A 55 -1.97 11.84 0.24
C PRO A 55 -1.05 11.33 -0.88
N LEU A 56 -0.09 12.13 -1.35
CA LEU A 56 0.91 11.68 -2.34
C LEU A 56 1.79 10.55 -1.81
N LEU A 57 1.92 10.39 -0.49
CA LEU A 57 2.67 9.29 0.13
C LEU A 57 2.07 7.92 -0.25
N PHE A 58 0.77 7.83 -0.50
CA PHE A 58 0.13 6.62 -1.02
C PHE A 58 0.51 6.32 -2.48
N VAL A 59 0.74 7.36 -3.28
CA VAL A 59 1.25 7.25 -4.65
C VAL A 59 2.68 6.72 -4.62
N PHE A 60 3.54 7.27 -3.75
CA PHE A 60 4.90 6.77 -3.56
C PHE A 60 4.93 5.30 -3.12
N ALA A 61 4.02 4.90 -2.22
CA ALA A 61 3.87 3.49 -1.84
C ALA A 61 3.49 2.60 -3.05
N GLY A 62 2.62 3.09 -3.93
CA GLY A 62 2.28 2.41 -5.19
C GLY A 62 3.49 2.26 -6.12
N ILE A 63 4.28 3.32 -6.31
CA ILE A 63 5.50 3.30 -7.13
C ILE A 63 6.50 2.27 -6.59
N ILE A 64 6.73 2.28 -5.28
CA ILE A 64 7.62 1.33 -4.60
C ILE A 64 7.15 -0.11 -4.87
N GLY A 65 5.85 -0.38 -4.70
CA GLY A 65 5.30 -1.71 -4.94
C GLY A 65 5.46 -2.20 -6.39
N ILE A 66 5.19 -1.35 -7.39
CA ILE A 66 5.41 -1.69 -8.82
C ILE A 66 6.89 -1.95 -9.09
N PHE A 67 7.77 -1.09 -8.58
CA PHE A 67 9.20 -1.23 -8.76
C PHE A 67 9.68 -2.61 -8.25
N PHE A 68 9.30 -2.98 -7.03
CA PHE A 68 9.67 -4.27 -6.45
C PHE A 68 8.98 -5.48 -7.10
N ALA A 69 7.76 -5.32 -7.62
CA ALA A 69 7.08 -6.37 -8.38
C ALA A 69 7.93 -6.86 -9.56
N VAL A 70 8.61 -5.94 -10.25
CA VAL A 70 9.55 -6.27 -11.35
C VAL A 70 10.72 -7.11 -10.83
N PHE A 71 11.36 -6.71 -9.73
CA PHE A 71 12.48 -7.47 -9.15
C PHE A 71 12.07 -8.85 -8.65
N LEU A 72 10.89 -8.97 -8.03
CA LEU A 72 10.34 -10.25 -7.58
C LEU A 72 10.14 -11.22 -8.75
N GLY A 73 9.82 -10.72 -9.95
CA GLY A 73 9.75 -11.51 -11.19
C GLY A 73 11.04 -12.27 -11.48
N PHE A 74 12.20 -11.64 -11.31
CA PHE A 74 13.51 -12.20 -11.63
C PHE A 74 14.09 -13.15 -10.56
N THR A 75 13.45 -13.25 -9.39
CA THR A 75 13.95 -14.12 -8.31
C THR A 75 13.88 -15.60 -8.68
N ARG A 76 14.98 -16.32 -8.38
CA ARG A 76 15.11 -17.77 -8.64
C ARG A 76 15.08 -18.62 -7.38
N THR A 77 15.47 -18.08 -6.23
CA THR A 77 15.50 -18.80 -4.94
C THR A 77 14.53 -18.18 -3.94
N LYS A 78 14.06 -18.98 -2.99
CA LYS A 78 13.21 -18.51 -1.89
C LYS A 78 13.88 -17.44 -1.04
N ILE A 79 15.20 -17.55 -0.82
CA ILE A 79 15.97 -16.59 -0.02
C ILE A 79 15.97 -15.21 -0.69
N TRP A 80 16.25 -15.14 -1.99
CA TRP A 80 16.18 -13.88 -2.73
C TRP A 80 14.77 -13.30 -2.75
N PHE A 81 13.74 -14.15 -2.90
CA PHE A 81 12.36 -13.71 -2.80
C PHE A 81 12.01 -13.12 -1.43
N LEU A 82 12.47 -13.74 -0.34
CA LEU A 82 12.30 -13.23 1.02
C LEU A 82 13.03 -11.90 1.20
N LEU A 83 14.30 -11.81 0.81
CA LEU A 83 15.10 -10.59 0.97
C LEU A 83 14.47 -9.38 0.26
N ILE A 84 14.01 -9.58 -0.97
CA ILE A 84 13.35 -8.50 -1.72
C ILE A 84 12.02 -8.11 -1.06
N ASN A 85 11.26 -9.07 -0.51
CA ASN A 85 10.06 -8.77 0.26
C ASN A 85 10.34 -7.97 1.53
N VAL A 86 11.37 -8.35 2.29
CA VAL A 86 11.79 -7.60 3.49
C VAL A 86 12.20 -6.19 3.11
N PHE A 87 12.97 -6.03 2.03
CA PHE A 87 13.41 -4.72 1.57
C PHE A 87 12.25 -3.87 1.04
N LEU A 88 11.29 -4.47 0.32
CA LEU A 88 10.03 -3.83 -0.05
C LEU A 88 9.30 -3.28 1.18
N LEU A 89 9.13 -4.09 2.24
CA LEU A 89 8.48 -3.66 3.46
C LEU A 89 9.23 -2.51 4.13
N LEU A 90 10.56 -2.56 4.21
CA LEU A 90 11.37 -1.46 4.74
C LEU A 90 11.20 -0.17 3.93
N CYS A 91 11.18 -0.27 2.60
CA CYS A 91 10.93 0.90 1.73
C CYS A 91 9.52 1.45 1.91
N LEU A 92 8.50 0.60 2.10
CA LEU A 92 7.12 1.03 2.36
C LEU A 92 6.96 1.69 3.72
N VAL A 93 7.76 1.32 4.73
CA VAL A 93 7.72 1.97 6.05
C VAL A 93 8.09 3.45 5.97
N ILE A 94 8.94 3.87 5.03
CA ILE A 94 9.37 5.27 4.89
C ILE A 94 8.17 6.22 4.63
N PRO A 95 7.40 6.10 3.52
CA PRO A 95 6.28 6.98 3.27
C PRO A 95 5.22 6.90 4.37
N MET A 96 5.02 5.74 5.01
CA MET A 96 4.03 5.61 6.09
C MET A 96 4.42 6.34 7.38
N ASN A 97 5.70 6.65 7.58
CA ASN A 97 6.18 7.44 8.72
C ASN A 97 6.40 8.93 8.39
N MET A 98 6.14 9.36 7.15
CA MET A 98 6.31 10.76 6.74
C MET A 98 5.04 11.61 6.92
N PHE A 99 3.95 11.04 7.41
CA PHE A 99 2.74 11.79 7.73
C PHE A 99 2.97 12.68 8.95
N SER A 100 2.74 13.98 8.80
CA SER A 100 2.94 15.00 9.84
C SER A 100 1.62 15.43 10.48
N THR A 101 0.52 15.50 9.71
CA THR A 101 -0.77 15.97 10.24
C THR A 101 -1.42 14.93 11.14
N ALA A 102 -1.58 13.71 10.65
CA ALA A 102 -2.20 12.61 11.36
C ALA A 102 -1.44 11.32 11.06
N PRO A 103 -1.33 10.40 12.02
CA PRO A 103 -0.64 9.16 11.76
C PRO A 103 -1.35 8.37 10.65
N PHE A 104 -0.57 7.70 9.80
CA PHE A 104 -1.06 6.98 8.63
C PHE A 104 -2.26 6.05 8.90
N TYR A 105 -2.24 5.34 10.03
CA TYR A 105 -3.33 4.41 10.38
C TYR A 105 -4.66 5.14 10.61
N GLN A 106 -4.61 6.36 11.16
CA GLN A 106 -5.80 7.18 11.37
C GLN A 106 -6.32 7.71 10.06
N VAL A 107 -5.43 8.18 9.17
CA VAL A 107 -5.81 8.61 7.82
C VAL A 107 -6.52 7.50 7.05
N ILE A 108 -5.99 6.27 7.10
CA ILE A 108 -6.67 5.11 6.50
C ILE A 108 -8.02 4.86 7.13
N TYR A 109 -8.09 4.83 8.46
CA TYR A 109 -9.31 4.51 9.18
C TYR A 109 -10.42 5.53 8.89
N ASP A 110 -10.13 6.82 9.07
CA ASP A 110 -11.08 7.90 8.84
C ASP A 110 -11.53 7.93 7.37
N SER A 111 -10.58 7.80 6.43
CA SER A 111 -10.90 7.77 4.99
C SER A 111 -11.84 6.60 4.63
N ILE A 112 -11.63 5.41 5.21
CA ILE A 112 -12.46 4.24 4.93
C ILE A 112 -13.84 4.34 5.60
N PHE A 113 -13.88 4.60 6.90
CA PHE A 113 -15.09 4.46 7.71
C PHE A 113 -15.94 5.72 7.77
N LEU A 114 -15.33 6.91 7.68
CA LEU A 114 -16.03 8.18 7.80
C LEU A 114 -16.29 8.82 6.43
N CYS A 115 -15.40 8.58 5.47
CA CYS A 115 -15.51 9.14 4.11
C CYS A 115 -15.81 8.10 3.02
N ASN A 116 -16.13 6.86 3.41
CA ASN A 116 -16.53 5.79 2.50
C ASN A 116 -15.56 5.56 1.33
N HIS A 117 -14.25 5.67 1.58
CA HIS A 117 -13.24 5.52 0.55
C HIS A 117 -12.95 4.04 0.25
N TYR A 118 -13.90 3.36 -0.41
CA TYR A 118 -13.85 1.91 -0.68
C TYR A 118 -12.65 1.47 -1.52
N ILE A 119 -12.11 2.33 -2.39
CA ILE A 119 -10.93 2.03 -3.20
C ILE A 119 -9.70 1.85 -2.30
N LEU A 120 -9.58 2.66 -1.25
CA LEU A 120 -8.51 2.55 -0.26
C LEU A 120 -8.65 1.24 0.53
N LEU A 121 -9.88 0.87 0.92
CA LEU A 121 -10.14 -0.43 1.54
C LEU A 121 -9.69 -1.59 0.65
N ILE A 122 -10.01 -1.55 -0.66
CA ILE A 122 -9.57 -2.57 -1.61
C ILE A 122 -8.04 -2.65 -1.65
N SER A 123 -7.34 -1.51 -1.67
CA SER A 123 -5.88 -1.47 -1.70
C SER A 123 -5.25 -2.12 -0.46
N VAL A 124 -5.78 -1.82 0.73
CA VAL A 124 -5.33 -2.37 2.01
C VAL A 124 -5.59 -3.89 2.06
N VAL A 125 -6.79 -4.32 1.67
CA VAL A 125 -7.14 -5.75 1.63
C VAL A 125 -6.23 -6.50 0.66
N MET A 126 -6.00 -5.98 -0.55
CA MET A 126 -5.11 -6.60 -1.54
C MET A 126 -3.67 -6.73 -1.02
N PHE A 127 -3.18 -5.73 -0.28
CA PHE A 127 -1.87 -5.81 0.36
C PHE A 127 -1.80 -6.90 1.43
N TYR A 128 -2.84 -7.07 2.25
CA TYR A 128 -2.89 -8.18 3.21
C TYR A 128 -2.96 -9.55 2.52
N VAL A 129 -3.75 -9.67 1.44
CA VAL A 129 -3.80 -10.90 0.64
C VAL A 129 -2.43 -11.19 0.02
N TYR A 130 -1.73 -10.17 -0.48
CA TYR A 130 -0.35 -10.30 -0.96
C TYR A 130 0.57 -10.90 0.10
N CYS A 131 0.59 -10.32 1.31
CA CYS A 131 1.37 -10.83 2.43
C CYS A 131 1.02 -12.29 2.75
N GLY A 132 -0.26 -12.65 2.74
CA GLY A 132 -0.70 -14.03 2.92
C GLY A 132 -0.16 -14.98 1.85
N VAL A 133 -0.20 -14.59 0.58
CA VAL A 133 0.33 -15.40 -0.53
C VAL A 133 1.86 -15.52 -0.45
N VAL A 134 2.56 -14.45 -0.07
CA VAL A 134 4.02 -14.48 0.18
C VAL A 134 4.34 -15.51 1.26
N VAL A 135 3.64 -15.48 2.39
CA VAL A 135 3.82 -16.45 3.48
C VAL A 135 3.55 -17.87 3.00
N LEU A 136 2.45 -18.09 2.27
CA LEU A 136 2.13 -19.41 1.69
C LEU A 136 3.20 -19.91 0.72
N TYR A 137 3.74 -19.03 -0.13
CA TYR A 137 4.85 -19.36 -1.03
C TYR A 137 6.09 -19.77 -0.23
N LEU A 138 6.44 -19.02 0.82
CA LEU A 138 7.58 -19.34 1.68
C LEU A 138 7.39 -20.71 2.35
N PHE A 139 6.22 -21.02 2.89
CA PHE A 139 5.99 -22.33 3.54
C PHE A 139 5.95 -23.51 2.55
N LYS A 140 5.32 -23.33 1.38
CA LYS A 140 5.20 -24.42 0.39
C LYS A 140 6.44 -24.60 -0.48
N SER A 141 7.32 -23.60 -0.59
CA SER A 141 8.52 -23.72 -1.43
C SER A 141 9.60 -24.55 -0.73
N LYS A 142 9.92 -25.72 -1.33
CA LYS A 142 10.98 -26.64 -0.89
C LYS A 142 12.39 -26.20 -1.31
N ARG A 143 12.53 -25.22 -2.20
CA ARG A 143 13.78 -24.57 -2.63
C ARG A 143 13.63 -23.06 -2.56
#